data_AF-B3E2B2-F1
#
_entry.id   AF-B3E2B2-F1
#
_cell.length_a   1.000
_cell.length_b   1.000
_cell.length_c   1.000
_cell.angle_alpha   90.00
_cell.angle_beta   90.00
_cell.angle_gamma   90.00
#
_symmetry.space_group_name_H-M   'P 1'
#
loop_
_entity.id
_entity.type
_entity.pdbx_description
1 polymer ?
#
loop_
_entity_poly.entity_id
_entity_poly.type
_entity_poly.pdbx_seq_one_letter_code
_entity_poly.pdbx_strand_id
1 'polypeptide(L)'
;MCYMVHISTDSSTDLTDRNTELVRFEKVTNPESDPCLSVLEFPNKWEVGSKTGCGCTFRHLYVESVELGFSKPEDWYQEEKDELDATRQLYQALNDLLESGCQVDLVDRWEEAAPDDITTIKVSLDEVSEEAFRMFEGHKFKLKKTKIQPHR
;
A
#
# COMPACT_ATOMS: atom_id res chain seq x y z
N MET A 1 11.22 -4.29 -15.43
CA MET A 1 11.30 -3.88 -14.02
C MET A 1 9.87 -3.74 -13.51
N CYS A 2 9.61 -4.18 -12.29
CA CYS A 2 8.27 -4.17 -11.70
C CYS A 2 8.25 -3.40 -10.39
N TYR A 3 7.09 -2.82 -10.08
CA TYR A 3 6.79 -2.36 -8.73
C TYR A 3 6.61 -3.55 -7.80
N MET A 4 7.18 -3.43 -6.61
CA MET A 4 6.99 -4.33 -5.48
C MET A 4 6.25 -3.54 -4.39
N VAL A 5 5.09 -4.05 -4.00
CA VAL A 5 4.31 -3.48 -2.91
C VAL A 5 4.34 -4.47 -1.76
N HIS A 6 4.75 -4.01 -0.59
CA HIS A 6 4.70 -4.80 0.63
C HIS A 6 3.98 -4.05 1.72
N ILE A 7 3.26 -4.78 2.56
CA ILE A 7 2.61 -4.23 3.74
C ILE A 7 3.10 -4.98 4.96
N SER A 8 3.13 -4.30 6.11
CA SER A 8 3.23 -4.99 7.39
C SER A 8 2.17 -4.52 8.36
N THR A 9 1.73 -5.44 9.23
CA THR A 9 0.76 -5.16 10.28
C THR A 9 1.04 -5.94 11.55
N ASP A 10 0.52 -5.46 12.69
CA ASP A 10 0.50 -6.24 13.94
C ASP A 10 -0.69 -7.21 14.00
N SER A 11 -1.62 -7.16 13.03
CA SER A 11 -2.74 -8.09 12.92
C SER A 11 -2.30 -9.51 12.58
N SER A 12 -2.93 -10.49 13.23
CA SER A 12 -2.80 -11.92 12.88
C SER A 12 -3.78 -12.37 11.79
N THR A 13 -4.60 -11.47 11.25
CA THR A 13 -5.55 -11.79 10.17
C THR A 13 -4.81 -12.33 8.95
N ASP A 14 -5.36 -13.39 8.36
CA ASP A 14 -4.92 -13.89 7.07
C ASP A 14 -5.48 -12.98 5.96
N LEU A 15 -4.58 -12.28 5.24
CA LEU A 15 -5.01 -11.36 4.18
C LEU A 15 -5.33 -12.09 2.87
N THR A 16 -5.02 -13.39 2.75
CA THR A 16 -5.42 -14.16 1.56
C THR A 16 -6.94 -14.28 1.41
N ASP A 17 -7.69 -14.14 2.52
CA ASP A 17 -9.15 -14.07 2.51
C ASP A 17 -9.69 -12.85 1.73
N ARG A 18 -8.84 -11.86 1.45
CA ARG A 18 -9.15 -10.66 0.66
C ARG A 18 -8.66 -10.74 -0.78
N ASN A 19 -8.11 -11.88 -1.21
CA ASN A 19 -7.61 -12.04 -2.56
C ASN A 19 -8.74 -11.96 -3.58
N THR A 20 -8.49 -11.23 -4.67
CA THR A 20 -9.37 -11.09 -5.82
C THR A 20 -8.56 -11.30 -7.10
N GLU A 21 -9.21 -11.08 -8.25
CA GLU A 21 -8.50 -10.99 -9.52
C GLU A 21 -7.55 -9.79 -9.60
N LEU A 22 -7.89 -8.68 -8.91
CA LEU A 22 -7.16 -7.41 -9.00
C LEU A 22 -6.11 -7.24 -7.91
N VAL A 23 -6.26 -7.89 -6.76
CA VAL A 23 -5.34 -7.78 -5.62
C VAL A 23 -5.05 -9.16 -5.04
N ARG A 24 -3.78 -9.46 -4.82
CA ARG A 24 -3.32 -10.70 -4.20
C ARG A 24 -2.34 -10.39 -3.09
N PHE A 25 -2.65 -10.89 -1.90
CA PHE A 25 -1.78 -10.92 -0.74
C PHE A 25 -1.09 -12.28 -0.68
N GLU A 26 0.23 -12.26 -0.53
CA GLU A 26 1.05 -13.44 -0.25
C GLU A 26 1.84 -13.21 1.04
N LYS A 27 1.81 -14.18 1.94
CA LYS A 27 2.53 -14.06 3.21
C LYS A 27 4.03 -14.14 2.94
N VAL A 28 4.77 -13.14 3.41
CA VAL A 28 6.23 -13.21 3.38
C VAL A 28 6.69 -14.25 4.39
N THR A 29 7.34 -15.32 3.91
CA THR A 29 7.87 -16.41 4.73
C THR A 29 9.38 -16.36 4.92
N ASN A 30 10.09 -15.66 4.03
CA ASN A 30 11.54 -15.49 4.08
C ASN A 30 11.92 -14.00 3.93
N PRO A 31 11.86 -13.20 5.01
CA PRO A 31 12.10 -11.76 4.91
C PRO A 31 13.55 -11.40 4.53
N GLU A 32 14.50 -12.31 4.71
CA GLU A 32 15.92 -12.08 4.36
C GLU A 32 16.16 -12.11 2.84
N SER A 33 15.21 -12.58 2.03
CA SER A 33 15.35 -12.58 0.57
C SER A 33 15.19 -11.20 -0.05
N ASP A 34 14.60 -10.25 0.67
CA ASP A 34 14.37 -8.88 0.22
C ASP A 34 14.79 -7.89 1.30
N PRO A 35 15.96 -7.22 1.15
CA PRO A 35 16.46 -6.25 2.12
C PRO A 35 15.47 -5.12 2.42
N CYS A 36 14.62 -4.72 1.45
CA CYS A 36 13.66 -3.65 1.68
C CYS A 36 12.58 -4.02 2.68
N LEU A 37 12.36 -5.30 2.99
CA LEU A 37 11.45 -5.70 4.04
C LEU A 37 11.88 -5.22 5.43
N SER A 38 13.16 -4.88 5.63
CA SER A 38 13.66 -4.33 6.88
C SER A 38 13.11 -2.93 7.18
N VAL A 39 12.59 -2.21 6.17
CA VAL A 39 12.00 -0.88 6.38
C VAL A 39 10.61 -0.97 7.02
N LEU A 40 9.94 -2.12 6.93
CA LEU A 40 8.59 -2.35 7.47
C LEU A 40 8.65 -2.73 8.97
N GLU A 41 7.83 -2.06 9.79
CA GLU A 41 7.95 -2.06 11.26
C GLU A 41 7.26 -3.22 11.96
N PHE A 42 6.27 -3.85 11.33
CA PHE A 42 5.40 -4.80 12.00
C PHE A 42 5.74 -6.25 11.63
N PRO A 43 5.38 -7.22 12.50
CA PRO A 43 5.81 -8.61 12.34
C PRO A 43 5.15 -9.32 11.15
N ASN A 44 3.88 -9.01 10.86
CA ASN A 44 3.15 -9.71 9.79
C ASN A 44 3.33 -9.00 8.47
N LYS A 45 4.31 -9.45 7.68
CA LYS A 45 4.62 -8.92 6.35
C LYS A 45 3.92 -9.68 5.24
N TRP A 46 3.47 -8.95 4.23
CA TRP A 46 2.77 -9.48 3.06
C TRP A 46 3.29 -8.78 1.80
N GLU A 47 3.50 -9.55 0.75
CA GLU A 47 3.64 -9.04 -0.61
C GLU A 47 2.25 -8.82 -1.20
N VAL A 48 2.10 -7.74 -1.96
CA VAL A 48 0.84 -7.35 -2.60
C VAL A 48 1.04 -7.27 -4.11
N GLY A 49 0.51 -8.26 -4.82
CA GLY A 49 0.44 -8.28 -6.27
C GLY A 49 -0.88 -7.72 -6.78
N SER A 50 -0.85 -7.10 -7.95
CA SER A 50 -2.02 -6.73 -8.75
C SER A 50 -2.35 -7.83 -9.76
N LYS A 51 -3.26 -7.58 -10.71
CA LYS A 51 -3.63 -8.51 -11.79
C LYS A 51 -2.43 -9.06 -12.60
N THR A 52 -1.34 -8.31 -12.68
CA THR A 52 -0.11 -8.72 -13.40
C THR A 52 0.84 -9.57 -12.56
N GLY A 53 0.47 -9.90 -11.32
CA GLY A 53 1.30 -10.65 -10.37
C GLY A 53 2.35 -9.81 -9.64
N CYS A 54 2.43 -8.51 -9.91
CA CYS A 54 3.32 -7.54 -9.24
C CYS A 54 2.55 -6.25 -8.94
N GLY A 55 3.20 -5.25 -8.33
CA GLY A 55 2.57 -3.98 -7.98
C GLY A 55 2.14 -3.11 -9.17
N CYS A 56 2.58 -3.38 -10.40
CA CYS A 56 2.50 -2.40 -11.50
C CYS A 56 1.09 -1.94 -11.92
N THR A 57 0.01 -2.66 -11.58
CA THR A 57 -1.36 -2.24 -11.91
C THR A 57 -2.08 -1.66 -10.68
N PHE A 58 -1.38 -0.88 -9.87
CA PHE A 58 -1.98 0.06 -8.94
C PHE A 58 -1.74 1.49 -9.43
N ARG A 59 -2.32 2.47 -8.74
CA ARG A 59 -2.05 3.90 -8.97
C ARG A 59 -0.74 4.26 -8.30
N HIS A 60 0.25 4.67 -9.08
CA HIS A 60 1.56 5.12 -8.58
C HIS A 60 1.80 6.56 -9.02
N LEU A 61 2.39 7.37 -8.14
CA LEU A 61 3.10 8.57 -8.53
C LEU A 61 4.58 8.27 -8.67
N TYR A 62 5.13 8.66 -9.82
CA TYR A 62 6.56 8.70 -10.06
C TYR A 62 7.26 9.58 -9.01
N VAL A 63 8.48 9.20 -8.62
CA VAL A 63 9.23 9.82 -7.52
C VAL A 63 9.44 11.33 -7.70
N GLU A 64 9.63 11.83 -8.94
CA GLU A 64 9.79 13.27 -9.20
C GLU A 64 8.46 14.05 -9.17
N SER A 65 7.32 13.34 -9.08
CA SER A 65 5.97 13.92 -9.09
C SER A 65 5.25 13.80 -7.75
N VAL A 66 5.92 13.33 -6.69
CA VAL A 66 5.32 13.14 -5.36
C VAL A 66 4.78 14.44 -4.74
N GLU A 67 5.26 15.60 -5.20
CA GLU A 67 4.71 16.91 -4.82
C GLU A 67 3.25 17.11 -5.24
N LEU A 68 2.76 16.36 -6.25
CA LEU A 68 1.34 16.35 -6.62
C LEU A 68 0.45 15.69 -5.56
N GLY A 69 1.04 14.95 -4.62
CA GLY A 69 0.36 14.42 -3.44
C GLY A 69 -0.78 13.46 -3.75
N PHE A 70 -1.82 13.45 -2.92
CA PHE A 70 -3.01 12.62 -3.12
C PHE A 70 -4.06 13.39 -3.91
N SER A 71 -4.58 12.79 -4.98
CA SER A 71 -5.64 13.40 -5.79
C SER A 71 -6.52 12.32 -6.39
N LYS A 72 -7.76 12.71 -6.71
CA LYS A 72 -8.62 11.89 -7.55
C LYS A 72 -7.98 11.71 -8.93
N PRO A 73 -8.41 10.70 -9.71
CA PRO A 73 -8.02 10.59 -11.11
C PRO A 73 -8.40 11.87 -11.86
N GLU A 74 -7.50 12.33 -12.71
CA GLU A 74 -7.66 13.56 -13.48
C GLU A 74 -7.63 13.21 -14.97
N ASP A 75 -8.39 13.92 -15.79
CA ASP A 75 -8.51 13.62 -17.23
C ASP A 75 -7.16 13.70 -17.98
N TRP A 76 -6.21 14.50 -17.47
CA TRP A 76 -4.89 14.68 -18.06
C TRP A 76 -3.86 13.62 -17.62
N TYR A 77 -4.16 12.85 -16.58
CA TYR A 77 -3.30 11.79 -16.06
C TYR A 77 -3.98 10.45 -16.30
N GLN A 78 -3.57 9.77 -17.38
CA GLN A 78 -4.23 8.55 -17.81
C GLN A 78 -3.96 7.41 -16.82
N GLU A 79 -5.00 7.02 -16.10
CA GLU A 79 -5.03 5.87 -15.20
C GLU A 79 -6.10 4.90 -15.71
N GLU A 80 -5.72 3.64 -15.88
CA GLU A 80 -6.60 2.62 -16.40
C GLU A 80 -7.58 2.12 -15.33
N LYS A 81 -8.74 1.62 -15.75
CA LYS A 81 -9.79 1.16 -14.83
C LYS A 81 -9.28 0.15 -13.80
N ASP A 82 -8.43 -0.79 -14.23
CA ASP A 82 -7.90 -1.81 -13.34
C ASP A 82 -6.94 -1.22 -12.28
N GLU A 83 -6.20 -0.15 -12.61
CA GLU A 83 -5.33 0.54 -11.64
C GLU A 83 -6.18 1.23 -10.57
N LEU A 84 -7.25 1.90 -10.99
CA LEU A 84 -8.21 2.53 -10.09
C LEU A 84 -8.86 1.49 -9.17
N ASP A 85 -9.39 0.42 -9.73
CA ASP A 85 -10.16 -0.57 -8.98
C ASP A 85 -9.26 -1.44 -8.07
N ALA A 86 -8.05 -1.81 -8.51
CA ALA A 86 -7.08 -2.51 -7.67
C ALA A 86 -6.64 -1.64 -6.48
N THR A 87 -6.39 -0.36 -6.72
CA THR A 87 -5.97 0.57 -5.66
C THR A 87 -7.07 0.80 -4.62
N ARG A 88 -8.33 0.86 -5.06
CA ARG A 88 -9.48 0.92 -4.16
C ARG A 88 -9.58 -0.33 -3.28
N GLN A 89 -9.40 -1.53 -3.85
CA GLN A 89 -9.43 -2.77 -3.08
C GLN A 89 -8.28 -2.86 -2.06
N LEU A 90 -7.08 -2.42 -2.45
CA LEU A 90 -5.95 -2.31 -1.53
C LEU A 90 -6.27 -1.31 -0.41
N TYR A 91 -6.79 -0.12 -0.75
CA TYR A 91 -7.20 0.88 0.23
C TYR A 91 -8.20 0.32 1.24
N GLN A 92 -9.22 -0.41 0.78
CA GLN A 92 -10.22 -1.03 1.65
C GLN A 92 -9.60 -2.05 2.61
N ALA A 93 -8.66 -2.88 2.14
CA ALA A 93 -7.94 -3.82 3.01
C ALA A 93 -7.13 -3.11 4.09
N LEU A 94 -6.41 -2.03 3.73
CA LEU A 94 -5.67 -1.20 4.67
C LEU A 94 -6.59 -0.51 5.68
N ASN A 95 -7.70 0.04 5.19
CA ASN A 95 -8.68 0.74 5.99
C ASN A 95 -9.31 -0.18 7.05
N ASP A 96 -9.71 -1.39 6.66
CA ASP A 96 -10.32 -2.36 7.58
C ASP A 96 -9.36 -2.80 8.70
N LEU A 97 -8.07 -2.96 8.38
CA LEU A 97 -7.04 -3.23 9.39
C LEU A 97 -6.93 -2.07 10.39
N LEU A 98 -6.87 -0.84 9.89
CA LEU A 98 -6.78 0.36 10.74
C LEU A 98 -8.05 0.56 11.58
N GLU A 99 -9.24 0.30 11.02
CA GLU A 99 -10.52 0.36 11.74
C GLU A 99 -10.62 -0.70 12.83
N SER A 100 -10.00 -1.86 12.63
CA SER A 100 -9.83 -2.90 13.65
C SER A 100 -8.84 -2.50 14.75
N GLY A 101 -8.19 -1.34 14.62
CA GLY A 101 -7.24 -0.79 15.58
C GLY A 101 -5.82 -1.35 15.43
N CYS A 102 -5.53 -2.03 14.33
CA CYS A 102 -4.20 -2.55 14.01
C CYS A 102 -3.29 -1.43 13.50
N GLN A 103 -1.99 -1.63 13.64
CA GLN A 103 -0.97 -0.78 13.03
C GLN A 103 -0.62 -1.33 11.65
N VAL A 104 -0.42 -0.44 10.68
CA VAL A 104 -0.12 -0.80 9.30
C VAL A 104 0.91 0.15 8.71
N ASP A 105 1.89 -0.40 8.02
CA ASP A 105 2.70 0.34 7.07
C ASP A 105 2.74 -0.38 5.70
N LEU A 106 3.01 0.40 4.65
CA LEU A 106 3.09 -0.05 3.27
C LEU A 106 4.36 0.54 2.65
N VAL A 107 5.04 -0.18 1.78
CA VAL A 107 6.12 0.35 0.94
C VAL A 107 5.83 0.06 -0.52
N ASP A 108 6.01 1.08 -1.36
CA ASP A 108 5.95 1.00 -2.81
C ASP A 108 7.32 1.33 -3.39
N ARG A 109 7.90 0.42 -4.18
CA ARG A 109 9.27 0.54 -4.67
C ARG A 109 9.47 -0.23 -5.97
N TRP A 110 10.56 0.06 -6.67
CA TRP A 110 11.11 -0.86 -7.66
C TRP A 110 11.75 -2.08 -7.00
N GLU A 111 11.69 -3.23 -7.67
CA GLU A 111 12.29 -4.50 -7.25
C GLU A 111 13.78 -4.39 -6.84
N GLU A 112 14.55 -3.51 -7.49
CA GLU A 112 15.99 -3.31 -7.26
C GLU A 112 16.34 -2.16 -6.29
N ALA A 113 15.34 -1.47 -5.76
CA ALA A 113 15.58 -0.36 -4.82
C ALA A 113 16.31 -0.86 -3.56
N ALA A 114 17.22 -0.04 -3.02
CA ALA A 114 17.84 -0.32 -1.73
C ALA A 114 16.99 0.23 -0.58
N PRO A 115 17.10 -0.31 0.64
CA PRO A 115 16.41 0.22 1.82
C PRO A 115 16.68 1.70 2.08
N ASP A 116 17.91 2.15 1.80
CA ASP A 116 18.35 3.54 2.02
C ASP A 116 17.71 4.54 1.04
N ASP A 117 17.15 4.06 -0.07
CA ASP A 117 16.43 4.89 -1.05
C ASP A 117 14.98 5.15 -0.63
N ILE A 118 14.48 4.46 0.41
CA ILE A 118 13.07 4.52 0.80
C ILE A 118 12.79 5.68 1.74
N THR A 119 11.97 6.63 1.27
CA THR A 119 11.53 7.78 2.07
C THR A 119 10.28 7.41 2.88
N THR A 120 10.27 7.73 4.18
CA THR A 120 9.10 7.46 5.03
C THR A 120 8.20 8.69 5.15
N ILE A 121 6.91 8.52 4.84
CA ILE A 121 5.85 9.50 5.05
C ILE A 121 4.79 8.99 6.01
N LYS A 122 4.09 9.90 6.68
CA LYS A 122 2.96 9.59 7.56
C LYS A 122 1.68 9.99 6.85
N VAL A 123 0.73 9.06 6.73
CA VAL A 123 -0.50 9.27 5.98
C VAL A 123 -1.71 8.92 6.84
N SER A 124 -2.67 9.83 6.90
CA SER A 124 -3.94 9.63 7.60
C SER A 124 -5.02 9.21 6.61
N LEU A 125 -5.63 8.03 6.80
CA LEU A 125 -6.79 7.63 5.99
C LEU A 125 -8.09 8.36 6.40
N ASP A 126 -8.03 9.22 7.41
CA ASP A 126 -9.10 10.20 7.68
C ASP A 126 -9.03 11.42 6.75
N GLU A 127 -7.85 11.70 6.18
CA GLU A 127 -7.56 12.89 5.37
C GLU A 127 -7.46 12.55 3.87
N VAL A 128 -7.11 11.30 3.55
CA VAL A 128 -6.99 10.79 2.18
C VAL A 128 -8.16 9.86 1.92
N SER A 129 -9.04 10.23 0.98
CA SER A 129 -10.16 9.37 0.59
C SER A 129 -9.70 8.19 -0.27
N GLU A 130 -10.54 7.15 -0.35
CA GLU A 130 -10.32 5.98 -1.22
C GLU A 130 -10.03 6.38 -2.67
N GLU A 131 -10.77 7.34 -3.23
CA GLU A 131 -10.56 7.83 -4.59
C GLU A 131 -9.28 8.64 -4.77
N ALA A 132 -8.78 9.28 -3.70
CA ALA A 132 -7.58 10.10 -3.77
C ALA A 132 -6.29 9.30 -3.50
N PHE A 133 -6.42 8.12 -2.90
CA PHE A 133 -5.29 7.29 -2.54
C PHE A 133 -4.57 6.76 -3.79
N ARG A 134 -3.24 6.86 -3.74
CA ARG A 134 -2.29 6.32 -4.70
C ARG A 134 -0.95 6.14 -3.98
N MET A 135 -0.16 5.19 -4.44
CA MET A 135 1.18 4.95 -3.90
C MET A 135 2.19 5.90 -4.51
N PHE A 136 3.29 6.13 -3.82
CA PHE A 136 4.37 7.01 -4.24
C PHE A 136 5.61 6.14 -4.36
N GLU A 137 6.21 6.14 -5.53
CA GLU A 137 7.39 5.35 -5.82
C GLU A 137 8.51 5.67 -4.81
N GLY A 138 9.15 4.63 -4.26
CA GLY A 138 10.25 4.77 -3.32
C GLY A 138 9.81 5.26 -1.94
N HIS A 139 8.52 5.13 -1.59
CA HIS A 139 8.01 5.59 -0.31
C HIS A 139 7.47 4.47 0.56
N LYS A 140 7.79 4.56 1.84
CA LYS A 140 7.10 3.89 2.93
C LYS A 140 6.02 4.80 3.51
N PHE A 141 4.81 4.29 3.59
CA PHE A 141 3.63 4.89 4.19
C PHE A 141 3.46 4.33 5.60
N LYS A 142 3.65 5.16 6.63
CA LYS A 142 3.13 4.86 7.97
C LYS A 142 1.68 5.30 8.03
N LEU A 143 0.76 4.33 8.02
CA LEU A 143 -0.66 4.61 7.96
C LEU A 143 -1.25 4.80 9.36
N LYS A 144 -2.19 5.73 9.48
CA LYS A 144 -3.00 5.92 10.67
C LYS A 144 -4.45 6.17 10.31
N LYS A 145 -5.34 5.83 11.23
CA LYS A 145 -6.74 6.25 11.23
C LYS A 145 -7.17 6.55 12.66
N THR A 146 -7.94 7.60 12.86
CA THR A 146 -8.49 7.95 14.17
C THR A 146 -9.56 6.93 14.50
N LYS A 147 -9.48 6.30 15.67
CA LYS A 147 -10.56 5.43 16.15
C LYS A 147 -11.82 6.28 16.26
N ILE A 148 -12.79 6.08 15.38
CA ILE A 148 -14.14 6.58 15.60
C ILE A 148 -14.64 5.85 16.84
N GLN A 149 -14.65 6.52 18.00
CA GLN A 149 -15.35 5.99 19.15
C GLN A 149 -16.82 5.89 18.74
N PRO A 150 -17.44 4.70 18.78
CA PRO A 150 -18.88 4.63 18.62
C PRO A 150 -19.48 5.43 19.79
N HIS A 151 -20.16 6.53 19.47
CA HIS A 151 -20.99 7.23 20.44
C HIS A 151 -21.97 6.20 21.01
N ARG A 152 -21.80 5.88 22.30
CA ARG A 152 -22.78 5.13 23.09
C ARG A 152 -24.03 5.94 23.31
#